data_AF-A0AAN0JSJ4-F1
#
_entry.id   AF-A0AAN0JSJ4-F1
#
_cell.length_a   1.000
_cell.length_b   1.000
_cell.length_c   1.000
_cell.angle_alpha   90.00
_cell.angle_beta   90.00
_cell.angle_gamma   90.00
#
_symmetry.space_group_name_H-M   'P 1'
#
loop_
_entity.id
_entity.type
_entity.pdbx_description
1 polymer ?
#
loop_
_entity_poly.entity_id
_entity_poly.type
_entity_poly.pdbx_seq_one_letter_code
_entity_poly.pdbx_strand_id
1 'polypeptide(L)'
;MMFQHMIQVNRLPFDEYLDNPEQDIEFIKELMTGKMGPQAALREDKVFLYEIVVNRMSGLDVNRMDYTMRDSVVLGKRINFKWRKFLDKIHVEVCSDGKRHICVIEEDLDTYNRFFTDRHILFKELYFERKNRIVATMINRILIKCGEAELIKGSDGKKLSLIDAIKSMDTYCSLNDTIIGIIKNADINPEVEKLIQFLENSMLFIPIGYFKICHLPRGTQQMKEEIAAYEDGLSEDDIIVDVWQLNLTNNEYFYCL
;
A
#
# COMPACT_ATOMS: atom_id res chain seq x y z
N MET A 1 -11.75 7.45 6.87
CA MET A 1 -11.59 7.86 8.28
C MET A 1 -10.80 9.16 8.37
N MET A 2 -9.54 9.21 7.93
CA MET A 2 -8.72 10.44 8.05
C MET A 2 -9.32 11.65 7.32
N PHE A 3 -9.80 11.50 6.08
CA PHE A 3 -10.42 12.61 5.33
C PHE A 3 -11.59 13.26 6.10
N GLN A 4 -12.50 12.44 6.65
CA GLN A 4 -13.61 12.93 7.47
C GLN A 4 -13.13 13.67 8.72
N HIS A 5 -12.10 13.14 9.38
CA HIS A 5 -11.49 13.75 10.55
C HIS A 5 -10.86 15.12 10.22
N MET A 6 -10.15 15.22 9.09
CA MET A 6 -9.58 16.49 8.61
C MET A 6 -10.64 17.56 8.40
N ILE A 7 -11.80 17.21 7.83
CA ILE A 7 -12.92 18.15 7.64
C ILE A 7 -13.40 18.69 8.99
N GLN A 8 -13.63 17.78 9.95
CA GLN A 8 -14.21 18.11 11.25
C GLN A 8 -13.27 18.96 12.12
N VAL A 9 -12.01 18.54 12.27
CA VAL A 9 -11.05 19.22 13.16
C VAL A 9 -10.66 20.60 12.63
N ASN A 10 -10.50 20.73 11.30
CA ASN A 10 -10.12 22.01 10.70
C ASN A 10 -11.33 22.90 10.36
N ARG A 11 -12.56 22.42 10.62
CA ARG A 11 -13.81 23.11 10.28
C ARG A 11 -13.78 23.61 8.82
N LEU A 12 -13.41 22.72 7.90
CA LEU A 12 -13.27 23.09 6.50
C LEU A 12 -14.61 23.61 5.96
N PRO A 13 -14.65 24.80 5.36
CA PRO A 13 -15.87 25.48 4.94
C PRO A 13 -16.42 24.90 3.63
N PHE A 14 -16.60 23.58 3.56
CA PHE A 14 -17.14 22.92 2.36
C PHE A 14 -18.56 23.38 2.03
N ASP A 15 -19.33 23.81 3.03
CA ASP A 15 -20.65 24.42 2.83
C ASP A 15 -20.59 25.74 2.05
N GLU A 16 -19.44 26.43 2.01
CA GLU A 16 -19.24 27.66 1.24
C GLU A 16 -18.84 27.41 -0.22
N TYR A 17 -18.25 26.25 -0.50
CA TYR A 17 -17.60 25.95 -1.79
C TYR A 17 -18.23 24.80 -2.58
N LEU A 18 -19.06 23.97 -1.95
CA LEU A 18 -19.72 22.83 -2.57
C LEU A 18 -21.23 23.06 -2.66
N ASP A 19 -21.81 22.75 -3.83
CA ASP A 19 -23.25 22.90 -4.06
C ASP A 19 -24.06 21.92 -3.21
N ASN A 20 -23.54 20.70 -2.98
CA ASN A 20 -24.16 19.70 -2.13
C ASN A 20 -23.09 19.01 -1.26
N PRO A 21 -22.68 19.63 -0.15
CA PRO A 21 -21.54 19.18 0.66
C PRO A 21 -21.65 17.72 1.11
N GLU A 22 -22.83 17.27 1.53
CA GLU A 22 -23.03 15.89 1.97
C GLU A 22 -22.77 14.89 0.82
N GLN A 23 -23.39 15.11 -0.34
CA GLN A 23 -23.18 14.25 -1.49
C GLN A 23 -21.76 14.37 -2.06
N ASP A 24 -21.19 15.57 -2.13
CA ASP A 24 -19.87 15.77 -2.72
C ASP A 24 -18.75 15.19 -1.84
N ILE A 25 -18.88 15.27 -0.51
CA ILE A 25 -17.96 14.59 0.42
C ILE A 25 -18.07 13.08 0.26
N GLU A 26 -19.27 12.53 0.11
CA GLU A 26 -19.44 11.09 -0.10
C GLU A 26 -18.86 10.65 -1.44
N PHE A 27 -19.10 11.43 -2.50
CA PHE A 27 -18.49 11.22 -3.81
C PHE A 27 -16.96 11.22 -3.73
N ILE A 28 -16.34 12.17 -3.04
CA ILE A 28 -14.87 12.20 -2.83
C ILE A 28 -14.39 10.93 -2.13
N LYS A 29 -15.10 10.45 -1.09
CA LYS A 29 -14.74 9.19 -0.41
C LYS A 29 -14.83 8.00 -1.37
N GLU A 30 -15.85 7.94 -2.22
CA GLU A 30 -15.97 6.89 -3.22
C GLU A 30 -14.80 6.95 -4.22
N LEU A 31 -14.41 8.14 -4.71
CA LEU A 31 -13.24 8.33 -5.58
C LEU A 31 -11.93 7.86 -4.94
N MET A 32 -11.72 8.18 -3.66
CA MET A 32 -10.51 7.79 -2.92
C MET A 32 -10.38 6.28 -2.76
N THR A 33 -11.50 5.56 -2.65
CA THR A 33 -11.47 4.10 -2.51
C THR A 33 -11.50 3.38 -3.85
N GLY A 34 -12.15 3.96 -4.86
CA GLY A 34 -12.41 3.34 -6.17
C GLY A 34 -13.30 2.09 -6.09
N LYS A 35 -13.93 1.80 -4.94
CA LYS A 35 -14.68 0.54 -4.73
C LYS A 35 -15.98 0.49 -5.54
N MET A 36 -16.65 1.62 -5.70
CA MET A 36 -17.93 1.67 -6.41
C MET A 36 -17.74 1.60 -7.92
N GLY A 37 -16.82 2.40 -8.47
CA GLY A 37 -16.50 2.39 -9.90
C GLY A 37 -17.77 2.52 -10.76
N PRO A 38 -17.95 1.68 -11.80
CA PRO A 38 -19.15 1.68 -12.63
C PRO A 38 -20.47 1.40 -11.89
N GLN A 39 -20.42 0.85 -10.68
CA GLN A 39 -21.62 0.54 -9.89
C GLN A 39 -22.04 1.68 -8.95
N ALA A 40 -21.40 2.85 -9.04
CA ALA A 40 -21.73 3.98 -8.20
C ALA A 40 -23.11 4.56 -8.54
N ALA A 41 -23.97 4.69 -7.54
CA ALA A 41 -25.33 5.24 -7.69
C ALA A 41 -25.37 6.78 -7.56
N LEU A 42 -24.42 7.37 -6.83
CA LEU A 42 -24.44 8.80 -6.47
C LEU A 42 -24.29 9.74 -7.68
N ARG A 43 -23.54 9.29 -8.69
CA ARG A 43 -23.30 10.00 -9.95
C ARG A 43 -23.35 9.01 -11.13
N GLU A 44 -24.43 8.23 -11.21
CA GLU A 44 -24.59 7.16 -12.21
C GLU A 44 -24.48 7.67 -13.67
N ASP A 45 -24.94 8.88 -13.94
CA ASP A 45 -24.82 9.50 -15.26
C ASP A 45 -23.37 9.92 -15.58
N LYS A 46 -22.48 10.02 -14.60
CA LYS A 46 -21.09 10.51 -14.71
C LYS A 46 -20.07 9.50 -14.18
N VAL A 47 -20.29 8.21 -14.46
CA VAL A 47 -19.41 7.11 -14.04
C VAL A 47 -17.94 7.33 -14.42
N PHE A 48 -17.66 7.93 -15.58
CA PHE A 48 -16.30 8.31 -16.01
C PHE A 48 -15.51 9.10 -14.95
N LEU A 49 -16.15 9.84 -14.04
CA LEU A 49 -15.44 10.55 -12.98
C LEU A 49 -14.79 9.60 -11.96
N TYR A 50 -15.37 8.41 -11.74
CA TYR A 50 -14.80 7.36 -10.87
C TYR A 50 -13.56 6.69 -11.46
N GLU A 51 -13.27 6.95 -12.73
CA GLU A 51 -12.13 6.39 -13.45
C GLU A 51 -10.88 7.28 -13.39
N ILE A 52 -11.00 8.47 -12.79
CA ILE A 52 -9.92 9.46 -12.78
C ILE A 52 -8.92 9.19 -11.65
N VAL A 53 -9.39 9.06 -10.40
CA VAL A 53 -8.54 9.05 -9.20
C VAL A 53 -8.03 7.64 -8.85
N VAL A 54 -8.94 6.68 -8.69
CA VAL A 54 -8.63 5.26 -8.43
C VAL A 54 -9.49 4.39 -9.33
N ASN A 55 -8.95 4.00 -10.48
CA ASN A 55 -9.65 3.20 -11.46
C ASN A 55 -9.40 1.72 -11.19
N ARG A 56 -10.32 1.05 -10.50
CA ARG A 56 -10.21 -0.40 -10.25
C ARG A 56 -10.55 -1.28 -11.47
N MET A 57 -11.18 -0.71 -12.50
CA MET A 57 -11.61 -1.45 -13.68
C MET A 57 -10.45 -1.68 -14.64
N SER A 58 -9.82 -0.61 -15.13
CA SER A 58 -8.67 -0.70 -16.04
C SER A 58 -7.33 -0.65 -15.30
N GLY A 59 -7.32 -0.08 -14.09
CA GLY A 59 -6.08 0.24 -13.39
C GLY A 59 -5.33 1.45 -13.96
N LEU A 60 -5.85 2.16 -14.97
CA LEU A 60 -5.24 3.37 -15.51
C LEU A 60 -5.92 4.60 -14.88
N ASP A 61 -5.22 5.25 -13.95
CA ASP A 61 -5.68 6.43 -13.21
C ASP A 61 -4.52 7.39 -12.94
N VAL A 62 -4.84 8.63 -12.53
CA VAL A 62 -3.82 9.66 -12.31
C VAL A 62 -2.90 9.33 -11.14
N ASN A 63 -3.41 8.61 -10.12
CA ASN A 63 -2.61 8.14 -8.98
C ASN A 63 -1.50 7.20 -9.46
N ARG A 64 -1.84 6.20 -10.28
CA ARG A 64 -0.89 5.24 -10.85
C ARG A 64 0.11 5.89 -11.77
N MET A 65 -0.32 6.84 -12.60
CA MET A 65 0.60 7.60 -13.45
C MET A 65 1.61 8.37 -12.62
N ASP A 66 1.16 9.11 -11.60
CA ASP A 66 2.04 9.94 -10.78
C ASP A 66 3.12 9.13 -10.09
N TYR A 67 2.75 8.14 -9.25
CA TYR A 67 3.76 7.42 -8.50
C TYR A 67 4.65 6.57 -9.43
N THR A 68 4.12 6.02 -10.53
CA THR A 68 4.94 5.22 -11.46
C THR A 68 6.03 6.08 -12.09
N MET A 69 5.70 7.29 -12.53
CA MET A 69 6.69 8.23 -13.07
C MET A 69 7.63 8.75 -12.00
N ARG A 70 7.11 9.16 -10.84
CA ARG A 70 7.88 9.68 -9.71
C ARG A 70 8.92 8.67 -9.24
N ASP A 71 8.49 7.43 -9.03
CA ASP A 71 9.34 6.38 -8.47
C ASP A 71 10.32 5.82 -9.50
N SER A 72 10.02 5.95 -10.81
CA SER A 72 11.00 5.61 -11.84
C SER A 72 12.29 6.41 -11.74
N VAL A 73 12.23 7.64 -11.22
CA VAL A 73 13.38 8.50 -10.98
C VAL A 73 14.33 7.88 -9.94
N VAL A 74 13.80 7.15 -8.95
CA VAL A 74 14.59 6.47 -7.91
C VAL A 74 15.54 5.45 -8.55
N LEU A 75 15.10 4.74 -9.59
CA LEU A 75 15.93 3.79 -10.33
C LEU A 75 16.70 4.43 -11.50
N GLY A 76 16.61 5.75 -11.70
CA GLY A 76 17.14 6.42 -12.89
C GLY A 76 16.50 5.94 -14.20
N LYS A 77 15.30 5.34 -14.14
CA LYS A 77 14.59 4.83 -15.31
C LYS A 77 13.76 5.93 -15.94
N ARG A 78 13.80 5.99 -17.27
CA ARG A 78 12.93 6.88 -18.04
C ARG A 78 11.70 6.12 -18.51
N ILE A 79 10.55 6.44 -17.94
CA ILE A 79 9.25 5.96 -18.44
C ILE A 79 8.84 6.84 -19.62
N ASN A 80 8.58 6.22 -20.77
CA ASN A 80 8.27 6.94 -22.02
C ASN A 80 6.79 7.29 -22.17
N PHE A 81 6.00 7.12 -21.12
CA PHE A 81 4.59 7.48 -21.09
C PHE A 81 4.41 9.01 -21.02
N LYS A 82 3.98 9.62 -22.15
CA LYS A 82 3.72 11.06 -22.24
C LYS A 82 2.32 11.40 -21.74
N TRP A 83 2.13 11.38 -20.42
CA TRP A 83 0.82 11.55 -19.78
C TRP A 83 0.04 12.80 -20.25
N ARG A 84 0.70 13.92 -20.55
CA ARG A 84 0.01 15.12 -21.09
C ARG A 84 -0.64 14.84 -22.44
N LYS A 85 0.12 14.25 -23.37
CA LYS A 85 -0.39 13.85 -24.69
C LYS A 85 -1.48 12.80 -24.60
N PHE A 86 -1.40 11.94 -23.59
CA PHE A 86 -2.45 10.99 -23.28
C PHE A 86 -3.75 11.72 -22.89
N LEU A 87 -3.68 12.63 -21.92
CA LEU A 87 -4.84 13.40 -21.47
C LEU A 87 -5.45 14.26 -22.59
N ASP A 88 -4.65 14.74 -23.54
CA ASP A 88 -5.13 15.50 -24.70
C ASP A 88 -5.96 14.65 -25.69
N LYS A 89 -5.89 13.31 -25.59
CA LYS A 89 -6.51 12.37 -26.54
C LYS A 89 -7.63 11.53 -25.95
N ILE A 90 -7.73 11.43 -24.63
CA ILE A 90 -8.85 10.73 -23.99
C ILE A 90 -10.16 11.48 -24.22
N HIS A 91 -11.25 10.75 -24.32
CA HIS A 91 -12.59 11.30 -24.52
C HIS A 91 -13.61 10.46 -23.77
N VAL A 92 -14.82 10.99 -23.54
CA VAL A 92 -15.87 10.29 -22.82
C VAL A 92 -16.92 9.81 -23.81
N GLU A 93 -17.19 8.51 -23.84
CA GLU A 93 -18.16 7.89 -24.76
C GLU A 93 -19.16 7.02 -24.00
N VAL A 94 -20.32 6.79 -24.62
CA VAL A 94 -21.29 5.80 -24.12
C VAL A 94 -20.84 4.41 -24.57
N CYS A 95 -20.56 3.53 -23.61
CA CYS A 95 -20.09 2.17 -23.86
C CYS A 95 -21.24 1.14 -23.92
N SER A 96 -20.90 -0.12 -24.14
CA SER A 96 -21.84 -1.24 -24.30
C SER A 96 -22.72 -1.51 -23.07
N ASP A 97 -22.33 -1.04 -21.89
CA ASP A 97 -23.13 -1.10 -20.67
C ASP A 97 -24.10 0.09 -20.51
N GLY A 98 -24.15 0.98 -21.52
CA GLY A 98 -25.00 2.17 -21.53
C GLY A 98 -24.48 3.33 -20.69
N LYS A 99 -23.29 3.21 -20.09
CA LYS A 99 -22.69 4.22 -19.21
C LYS A 99 -21.62 5.02 -19.94
N ARG A 100 -21.32 6.20 -19.41
CA ARG A 100 -20.25 7.08 -19.92
C ARG A 100 -18.92 6.72 -19.29
N HIS A 101 -17.94 6.33 -20.11
CA HIS A 101 -16.60 5.92 -19.69
C HIS A 101 -15.51 6.76 -20.36
N ILE A 102 -14.33 6.83 -19.73
CA ILE A 102 -13.13 7.37 -20.33
C ILE A 102 -12.60 6.36 -21.35
N CYS A 103 -12.61 6.78 -22.61
CA CYS A 103 -12.12 6.01 -23.74
C CYS A 103 -10.79 6.56 -24.24
N VAL A 104 -9.98 5.62 -24.75
CA VAL A 104 -8.68 5.90 -25.32
C VAL A 104 -8.69 5.53 -26.79
N ILE A 105 -7.86 6.23 -27.58
CA ILE A 105 -7.71 5.99 -29.01
C ILE A 105 -6.92 4.69 -29.23
N GLU A 106 -7.38 3.83 -30.14
CA GLU A 106 -6.81 2.50 -30.40
C GLU A 106 -5.34 2.56 -30.80
N GLU A 107 -4.95 3.56 -31.58
CA GLU A 107 -3.58 3.77 -32.04
C GLU A 107 -2.57 4.00 -30.90
N ASP A 108 -3.03 4.38 -29.70
CA ASP A 108 -2.18 4.55 -28.53
C ASP A 108 -2.16 3.33 -27.59
N LEU A 109 -2.85 2.23 -27.95
CA LEU A 109 -2.95 1.03 -27.10
C LEU A 109 -1.59 0.47 -26.70
N ASP A 110 -0.62 0.46 -27.64
CA ASP A 110 0.76 0.04 -27.37
C ASP A 110 1.46 0.93 -26.33
N THR A 111 1.14 2.23 -26.32
CA THR A 111 1.66 3.17 -25.32
C THR A 111 1.12 2.84 -23.93
N TYR A 112 -0.16 2.46 -23.81
CA TYR A 112 -0.76 2.05 -22.54
C TYR A 112 -0.22 0.72 -22.05
N ASN A 113 -0.13 -0.29 -22.94
CA ASN A 113 0.44 -1.59 -22.60
C ASN A 113 1.90 -1.46 -22.13
N ARG A 114 2.67 -0.57 -22.78
CA ARG A 114 4.04 -0.26 -22.35
C ARG A 114 4.09 0.40 -20.98
N PHE A 115 3.17 1.30 -20.65
CA PHE A 115 3.09 1.90 -19.31
C PHE A 115 2.88 0.83 -18.22
N PHE A 116 1.97 -0.13 -18.44
CA PHE A 116 1.78 -1.23 -17.49
C PHE A 116 3.01 -2.16 -17.41
N THR A 117 3.70 -2.36 -18.52
CA THR A 117 4.97 -3.11 -18.55
C THR A 117 6.05 -2.40 -17.73
N ASP A 118 6.25 -1.10 -17.94
CA ASP A 118 7.20 -0.27 -17.20
C ASP A 118 6.88 -0.28 -15.71
N ARG A 119 5.60 -0.15 -15.35
CA ARG A 119 5.13 -0.29 -13.97
C ARG A 119 5.46 -1.66 -13.37
N HIS A 120 5.22 -2.74 -14.10
CA HIS A 120 5.50 -4.09 -13.59
C HIS A 120 6.99 -4.31 -13.38
N ILE A 121 7.83 -3.77 -14.26
CA ILE A 121 9.29 -3.75 -14.09
C ILE A 121 9.67 -2.96 -12.84
N LEU A 122 9.12 -1.75 -12.67
CA LEU A 122 9.34 -0.93 -11.48
C LEU A 122 8.93 -1.66 -10.21
N PHE A 123 7.79 -2.37 -10.24
CA PHE A 123 7.35 -3.17 -9.11
C PHE A 123 8.38 -4.23 -8.72
N LYS A 124 8.90 -4.99 -9.68
CA LYS A 124 9.89 -6.04 -9.42
C LYS A 124 11.22 -5.49 -8.90
N GLU A 125 11.66 -4.36 -9.44
CA GLU A 125 13.01 -3.85 -9.18
C GLU A 125 13.09 -2.85 -8.02
N LEU A 126 11.99 -2.18 -7.68
CA LEU A 126 11.95 -1.21 -6.58
C LEU A 126 11.14 -1.74 -5.40
N TYR A 127 9.84 -1.93 -5.58
CA TYR A 127 8.95 -2.25 -4.45
C TYR A 127 9.17 -3.67 -3.92
N PHE A 128 9.52 -4.58 -4.82
CA PHE A 128 9.67 -6.01 -4.54
C PHE A 128 11.12 -6.46 -4.46
N GLU A 129 12.04 -5.50 -4.39
CA GLU A 129 13.46 -5.79 -4.22
C GLU A 129 13.67 -6.55 -2.89
N ARG A 130 14.54 -7.56 -2.93
CA ARG A 130 14.69 -8.53 -1.84
C ARG A 130 15.11 -7.86 -0.53
N LYS A 131 16.06 -6.92 -0.56
CA LYS A 131 16.49 -6.18 0.64
C LYS A 131 15.38 -5.28 1.16
N ASN A 132 14.63 -4.61 0.28
CA ASN A 132 13.47 -3.80 0.70
C ASN A 132 12.44 -4.63 1.44
N ARG A 133 12.15 -5.85 0.96
CA ARG A 133 11.26 -6.79 1.64
C ARG A 133 11.79 -7.27 3.00
N ILE A 134 13.08 -7.57 3.09
CA ILE A 134 13.72 -7.94 4.35
C ILE A 134 13.61 -6.82 5.37
N VAL A 135 13.94 -5.59 4.97
CA VAL A 135 13.84 -4.40 5.84
C VAL A 135 12.40 -4.17 6.28
N ALA A 136 11.43 -4.24 5.36
CA ALA A 136 10.01 -4.11 5.68
C ALA A 136 9.55 -5.20 6.68
N THR A 137 10.04 -6.42 6.52
CA THR A 137 9.76 -7.54 7.42
C THR A 137 10.36 -7.32 8.81
N MET A 138 11.60 -6.83 8.90
CA MET A 138 12.22 -6.45 10.18
C MET A 138 11.41 -5.37 10.90
N ILE A 139 11.04 -4.30 10.19
CA ILE A 139 10.21 -3.22 10.74
C ILE A 139 8.86 -3.76 11.19
N ASN A 140 8.21 -4.61 10.41
CA ASN A 140 6.93 -5.23 10.79
C ASN A 140 7.07 -6.08 12.06
N ARG A 141 8.15 -6.88 12.19
CA ARG A 141 8.42 -7.67 13.40
C ARG A 141 8.59 -6.77 14.63
N ILE A 142 9.33 -5.67 14.50
CA ILE A 142 9.48 -4.65 15.55
C ILE A 142 8.09 -4.11 15.95
N LEU A 143 7.29 -3.65 14.99
CA LEU A 143 5.98 -3.06 15.25
C LEU A 143 5.00 -4.04 15.90
N ILE A 144 4.96 -5.30 15.45
CA ILE A 144 4.13 -6.36 16.05
C ILE A 144 4.52 -6.60 17.50
N LYS A 145 5.82 -6.74 17.79
CA LYS A 145 6.33 -6.95 19.17
C LYS A 145 6.07 -5.76 20.09
N CYS A 146 5.88 -4.56 19.52
CA CYS A 146 5.56 -3.34 20.26
C CYS A 146 4.07 -3.02 20.29
N GLY A 147 3.20 -3.87 19.71
CA GLY A 147 1.79 -3.55 19.48
C GLY A 147 1.05 -3.07 20.74
N GLU A 148 1.26 -3.78 21.85
CA GLU A 148 0.64 -3.49 23.17
C GLU A 148 1.44 -2.50 24.02
N ALA A 149 2.65 -2.09 23.59
CA ALA A 149 3.49 -1.18 24.36
C ALA A 149 2.90 0.24 24.35
N GLU A 150 2.71 0.82 25.53
CA GLU A 150 2.18 2.18 25.70
C GLU A 150 3.23 3.24 25.32
N LEU A 151 3.35 3.55 24.03
CA LEU A 151 4.38 4.43 23.47
C LEU A 151 3.85 5.79 23.02
N ILE A 152 2.57 5.85 22.66
CA ILE A 152 2.00 7.00 21.95
C ILE A 152 1.26 7.88 22.93
N LYS A 153 1.48 9.19 22.90
CA LYS A 153 0.74 10.12 23.75
C LYS A 153 -0.62 10.42 23.13
N GLY A 154 -1.69 10.06 23.83
CA GLY A 154 -3.07 10.42 23.51
C GLY A 154 -3.36 11.90 23.73
N SER A 155 -4.50 12.36 23.20
CA SER A 155 -4.98 13.74 23.36
C SER A 155 -5.29 14.12 24.81
N ASP A 156 -5.63 13.14 25.65
CA ASP A 156 -5.82 13.29 27.11
C ASP A 156 -4.50 13.27 27.90
N GLY A 157 -3.37 13.14 27.20
CA GLY A 157 -2.03 13.07 27.78
C GLY A 157 -1.63 11.69 28.31
N LYS A 158 -2.52 10.69 28.29
CA LYS A 158 -2.18 9.31 28.67
C LYS A 158 -1.41 8.63 27.56
N LYS A 159 -0.59 7.64 27.91
CA LYS A 159 0.06 6.79 26.92
C LYS A 159 -0.92 5.75 26.41
N LEU A 160 -0.83 5.45 25.13
CA LEU A 160 -1.65 4.48 24.40
C LEU A 160 -0.73 3.47 23.72
N SER A 161 -1.23 2.25 23.61
CA SER A 161 -0.62 1.21 22.79
C SER A 161 -0.61 1.62 21.31
N LEU A 162 0.25 1.00 20.49
CA LEU A 162 0.20 1.21 19.04
C LEU A 162 -1.15 0.77 18.45
N ILE A 163 -1.70 -0.33 18.95
CA ILE A 163 -2.99 -0.89 18.51
C ILE A 163 -4.14 0.06 18.86
N ASP A 164 -4.09 0.75 19.98
CA ASP A 164 -5.11 1.73 20.35
C ASP A 164 -4.93 3.06 19.61
N ALA A 165 -3.68 3.47 19.40
CA ALA A 165 -3.37 4.71 18.69
C ALA A 165 -3.86 4.72 17.24
N ILE A 166 -3.94 3.56 16.56
CA ILE A 166 -4.48 3.48 15.19
C ILE A 166 -6.02 3.58 15.13
N LYS A 167 -6.73 3.42 16.26
CA LYS A 167 -8.20 3.42 16.30
C LYS A 167 -8.78 4.84 16.24
N SER A 168 -8.01 5.86 16.62
CA SER A 168 -8.41 7.27 16.54
C SER A 168 -7.56 8.03 15.51
N MET A 169 -8.19 8.90 14.73
CA MET A 169 -7.49 9.72 13.74
C MET A 169 -6.66 10.84 14.39
N ASP A 170 -7.05 11.31 15.58
CA ASP A 170 -6.26 12.28 16.35
C ASP A 170 -4.86 11.74 16.66
N THR A 171 -4.79 10.48 17.09
CA THR A 171 -3.53 9.80 17.43
C THR A 171 -2.85 9.23 16.20
N TYR A 172 -3.62 8.70 15.23
CA TYR A 172 -3.06 8.17 13.98
C TYR A 172 -2.30 9.24 13.18
N CYS A 173 -2.72 10.51 13.21
CA CYS A 173 -1.97 11.63 12.61
C CYS A 173 -0.53 11.76 13.13
N SER A 174 -0.28 11.34 14.37
CA SER A 174 1.06 11.38 14.98
C SER A 174 1.91 10.14 14.65
N LEU A 175 1.30 9.08 14.11
CA LEU A 175 1.99 7.85 13.74
C LEU A 175 2.65 8.01 12.37
N ASN A 176 3.96 8.16 12.39
CA ASN A 176 4.83 8.20 11.21
C ASN A 176 6.17 7.53 11.55
N ASP A 177 7.13 7.57 10.64
CA ASP A 177 8.42 6.87 10.76
C ASP A 177 9.23 7.23 12.03
N THR A 178 8.92 8.36 12.69
CA THR A 178 9.51 8.71 13.99
C THR A 178 9.22 7.67 15.08
N ILE A 179 8.22 6.80 14.88
CA ILE A 179 7.89 5.72 15.81
C ILE A 179 9.07 4.79 16.08
N ILE A 180 9.94 4.55 15.09
CA ILE A 180 11.13 3.72 15.29
C ILE A 180 12.08 4.37 16.31
N GLY A 181 12.22 5.70 16.25
CA GLY A 181 12.98 6.47 17.24
C GLY A 181 12.34 6.44 18.63
N ILE A 182 11.01 6.46 18.72
CA ILE A 182 10.29 6.33 20.00
C ILE A 182 10.52 4.94 20.60
N ILE A 183 10.32 3.88 19.81
CA ILE A 183 10.52 2.49 20.23
C ILE A 183 11.95 2.28 20.73
N LYS A 184 12.95 2.81 20.00
CA LYS A 184 14.37 2.74 20.38
C LYS A 184 14.64 3.23 21.81
N ASN A 185 13.90 4.25 22.25
CA ASN A 185 14.10 4.87 23.55
C ASN A 185 13.22 4.27 24.67
N ALA A 186 12.35 3.30 24.35
CA ALA A 186 11.25 2.90 25.24
C ALA A 186 11.46 1.62 26.06
N ASP A 187 12.67 1.04 26.07
CA ASP A 187 13.03 -0.19 26.81
C ASP A 187 11.89 -1.23 26.91
N ILE A 188 11.51 -1.78 25.75
CA ILE A 188 10.31 -2.62 25.62
C ILE A 188 10.65 -4.10 25.84
N ASN A 189 11.55 -4.63 25.01
CA ASN A 189 12.06 -5.98 25.14
C ASN A 189 13.44 -6.13 24.46
N PRO A 190 14.27 -7.10 24.87
CA PRO A 190 15.61 -7.29 24.31
C PRO A 190 15.66 -7.67 22.82
N GLU A 191 14.60 -8.31 22.30
CA GLU A 191 14.53 -8.70 20.88
C GLU A 191 14.35 -7.47 19.98
N VAL A 192 13.48 -6.54 20.37
CA VAL A 192 13.21 -5.28 19.68
C VAL A 192 14.46 -4.40 19.69
N GLU A 193 15.17 -4.32 20.81
CA GLU A 193 16.44 -3.59 20.88
C GLU A 193 17.46 -4.15 19.87
N LYS A 194 17.62 -5.48 19.82
CA LYS A 194 18.48 -6.16 18.84
C LYS A 194 18.04 -5.88 17.40
N LEU A 195 16.75 -5.98 17.11
CA LEU A 195 16.21 -5.74 15.76
C LEU A 195 16.43 -4.29 15.30
N ILE A 196 16.34 -3.32 16.22
CA ILE A 196 16.66 -1.92 15.93
C ILE A 196 18.16 -1.75 15.67
N GLN A 197 19.01 -2.33 16.51
CA GLN A 197 20.47 -2.31 16.28
C GLN A 197 20.83 -2.95 14.94
N PHE A 198 20.15 -4.03 14.56
CA PHE A 198 20.34 -4.69 13.28
C PHE A 198 19.95 -3.79 12.11
N LEU A 199 18.80 -3.12 12.20
CA LEU A 199 18.35 -2.15 11.20
C LEU A 199 19.34 -0.98 11.05
N GLU A 200 19.83 -0.41 12.15
CA GLU A 200 20.77 0.71 12.13
C GLU A 200 22.14 0.34 11.55
N ASN A 201 22.60 -0.89 11.79
CA ASN A 201 23.86 -1.40 11.27
C ASN A 201 23.72 -2.12 9.92
N SER A 202 22.54 -2.09 9.29
CA SER A 202 22.25 -2.82 8.05
C SER A 202 22.56 -4.33 8.13
N MET A 203 22.43 -4.92 9.31
CA MET A 203 22.51 -6.37 9.53
C MET A 203 21.13 -6.98 9.28
N LEU A 204 20.89 -7.36 8.04
CA LEU A 204 19.59 -7.84 7.58
C LEU A 204 19.44 -9.35 7.80
N PHE A 205 18.19 -9.82 7.86
CA PHE A 205 17.88 -11.25 7.83
C PHE A 205 18.53 -11.94 6.62
N ILE A 206 19.03 -13.15 6.84
CA ILE A 206 19.75 -13.93 5.83
C ILE A 206 18.71 -14.60 4.93
N PRO A 207 18.68 -14.30 3.63
CA PRO A 207 17.58 -14.77 2.82
C PRO A 207 17.93 -16.14 2.23
N ILE A 208 17.32 -17.21 2.76
CA ILE A 208 17.68 -18.60 2.46
C ILE A 208 17.20 -19.05 1.08
N GLY A 209 16.11 -18.46 0.56
CA GLY A 209 15.67 -18.76 -0.80
C GLY A 209 14.33 -18.15 -1.20
N TYR A 210 13.73 -18.72 -2.25
CA TYR A 210 12.57 -18.19 -2.96
C TYR A 210 11.83 -19.28 -3.74
N PHE A 211 10.49 -19.28 -3.68
CA PHE A 211 9.65 -20.22 -4.44
C PHE A 211 8.45 -19.51 -5.09
N LYS A 212 8.07 -19.98 -6.28
CA LYS A 212 6.85 -19.57 -7.00
C LYS A 212 5.81 -20.68 -6.94
N ILE A 213 4.54 -20.32 -6.75
CA ILE A 213 3.39 -21.23 -6.89
C ILE A 213 3.50 -22.45 -5.94
N CYS A 214 3.39 -22.19 -4.64
CA CYS A 214 3.21 -23.24 -3.64
C CYS A 214 1.76 -23.30 -3.19
N HIS A 215 1.08 -24.42 -3.40
CA HIS A 215 -0.16 -24.70 -2.68
C HIS A 215 0.21 -25.23 -1.30
N LEU A 216 0.08 -24.38 -0.29
CA LEU A 216 0.33 -24.74 1.11
C LEU A 216 -1.03 -24.84 1.82
N PRO A 217 -1.57 -26.05 2.06
CA PRO A 217 -2.86 -26.24 2.71
C PRO A 217 -2.97 -25.55 4.07
N ARG A 218 -1.87 -25.50 4.84
CA ARG A 218 -1.78 -24.79 6.13
C ARG A 218 -1.01 -23.46 6.04
N GLY A 219 -0.84 -22.93 4.84
CA GLY A 219 -0.16 -21.64 4.60
C GLY A 219 1.31 -21.63 5.02
N THR A 220 1.80 -20.46 5.42
CA THR A 220 3.21 -20.24 5.82
C THR A 220 3.64 -21.06 7.02
N GLN A 221 2.69 -21.42 7.88
CA GLN A 221 2.96 -22.14 9.12
C GLN A 221 3.52 -23.54 8.86
N GLN A 222 2.94 -24.27 7.90
CA GLN A 222 3.48 -25.57 7.49
C GLN A 222 4.92 -25.46 6.98
N MET A 223 5.26 -24.41 6.24
CA MET A 223 6.61 -24.22 5.73
C MET A 223 7.62 -23.97 6.85
N LYS A 224 7.23 -23.21 7.89
CA LYS A 224 8.08 -23.00 9.07
C LYS A 224 8.34 -24.31 9.81
N GLU A 225 7.30 -25.09 10.06
CA GLU A 225 7.38 -26.40 10.72
C GLU A 225 8.29 -27.37 9.94
N GLU A 226 8.12 -27.45 8.62
CA GLU A 226 8.92 -28.33 7.75
C GLU A 226 10.40 -27.95 7.72
N ILE A 227 10.73 -26.65 7.70
CA ILE A 227 12.11 -26.17 7.72
C ILE A 227 12.74 -26.39 9.11
N ALA A 228 12.02 -26.05 10.18
CA ALA A 228 12.50 -26.25 11.56
C ALA A 228 12.73 -27.73 11.89
N ALA A 229 11.94 -28.64 11.29
CA ALA A 229 12.13 -30.08 11.47
C ALA A 229 13.34 -30.65 10.73
N TYR A 230 13.88 -29.95 9.72
CA TYR A 230 15.00 -30.44 8.92
C TYR A 230 16.37 -30.00 9.43
N GLU A 231 16.44 -28.86 10.15
CA GLU A 231 17.68 -28.27 10.64
C GLU A 231 17.71 -28.19 12.16
N ASP A 232 18.65 -28.92 12.77
CA ASP A 232 18.83 -28.96 14.22
C ASP A 232 19.22 -27.58 14.77
N GLY A 233 18.45 -27.08 15.75
CA GLY A 233 18.72 -25.81 16.44
C GLY A 233 18.01 -24.59 15.87
N LEU A 234 17.20 -24.75 14.82
CA LEU A 234 16.29 -23.70 14.32
C LEU A 234 14.89 -23.89 14.90
N SER A 235 14.33 -22.82 15.46
CA SER A 235 12.91 -22.78 15.84
C SER A 235 12.06 -22.14 14.74
N GLU A 236 10.74 -22.36 14.79
CA GLU A 236 9.80 -21.73 13.86
C GLU A 236 9.80 -20.19 13.95
N ASP A 237 10.18 -19.63 15.10
CA ASP A 237 10.27 -18.20 15.33
C ASP A 237 11.48 -17.55 14.66
N ASP A 238 12.51 -18.35 14.37
CA ASP A 238 13.73 -17.97 13.63
C ASP A 238 13.49 -17.96 12.10
N ILE A 239 12.38 -18.55 11.63
CA ILE A 239 12.06 -18.66 10.21
C ILE A 239 10.98 -17.64 9.86
N ILE A 240 11.29 -16.74 8.93
CA ILE A 240 10.33 -15.76 8.44
C ILE A 240 9.95 -16.08 7.01
N VAL A 241 8.65 -16.23 6.77
CA VAL A 241 8.07 -16.48 5.44
C VAL A 241 7.25 -15.26 5.04
N ASP A 242 7.76 -14.53 4.06
CA ASP A 242 7.17 -13.32 3.50
C ASP A 242 6.46 -13.65 2.18
N VAL A 243 5.13 -13.57 2.18
CA VAL A 243 4.27 -14.01 1.07
C VAL A 243 3.75 -12.82 0.30
N TRP A 244 3.81 -12.91 -1.02
CA TRP A 244 3.19 -11.95 -1.92
C TRP A 244 2.22 -12.62 -2.88
N GLN A 245 1.04 -12.03 -3.04
CA GLN A 245 0.04 -12.50 -4.00
C GLN A 245 0.03 -11.58 -5.22
N LEU A 246 0.48 -12.08 -6.37
CA LEU A 246 0.39 -11.44 -7.68
C LEU A 246 -0.95 -11.82 -8.33
N ASN A 247 -2.02 -11.17 -7.89
CA ASN A 247 -3.42 -11.44 -8.28
C ASN A 247 -3.92 -12.85 -7.88
N LEU A 248 -5.25 -13.05 -7.94
CA LEU A 248 -6.00 -14.19 -7.38
C LEU A 248 -5.54 -15.61 -7.79
N THR A 249 -4.55 -15.77 -8.66
CA THR A 249 -4.07 -17.06 -9.16
C THR A 249 -2.57 -17.30 -9.09
N ASN A 250 -1.73 -16.32 -8.70
CA ASN A 250 -0.27 -16.50 -8.65
C ASN A 250 0.32 -15.97 -7.33
N ASN A 251 0.77 -16.87 -6.46
CA ASN A 251 1.49 -16.51 -5.23
C ASN A 251 3.01 -16.64 -5.44
N GLU A 252 3.77 -15.66 -4.95
CA GLU A 252 5.24 -15.67 -4.85
C GLU A 252 5.67 -15.62 -3.37
N TYR A 253 6.54 -16.54 -2.95
CA TYR A 253 6.93 -16.74 -1.55
C TYR A 253 8.44 -16.48 -1.37
N PHE A 254 8.81 -15.64 -0.38
CA PHE A 254 10.20 -15.33 -0.01
C PHE A 254 10.43 -15.70 1.46
N TYR A 255 11.63 -16.12 1.83
CA TYR A 255 11.93 -16.48 3.23
C TYR A 255 13.34 -16.09 3.65
N CYS A 256 13.46 -15.73 4.92
CA CYS A 256 14.68 -15.24 5.56
C CYS A 256 14.82 -15.79 6.99
N LEU A 257 16.06 -15.90 7.47
CA LEU A 257 16.46 -16.16 8.86
C LEU A 257 16.83 -14.87 9.57
#